data_AF-A0A7S3M037-F1
#
_entry.id   AF-A0A7S3M037-F1
#
_cell.length_a   1.000
_cell.length_b   1.000
_cell.length_c   1.000
_cell.angle_alpha   90.00
_cell.angle_beta   90.00
_cell.angle_gamma   90.00
#
_symmetry.space_group_name_H-M   'P 1'
#
loop_
_entity.id
_entity.type
_entity.pdbx_description
1 polymer ?
#
loop_
_entity_poly.entity_id
_entity_poly.type
_entity_poly.pdbx_seq_one_letter_code
_entity_poly.pdbx_strand_id
1 'polypeptide(L)'
;QSPINFPPLAPWLEPPSEQFYYDYSPIEGKLFVQNTGHSIAVELANQGYGSVMFRGKRYAVTSVVFHMHSEHTYQGATKPMEMHIVHKSEEAEEALIMAIPFDFFT
;
A
#
# COMPACT_ATOMS: atom_id res chain seq x y z
N GLN A 1 -4.87 -13.35 -8.26
CA GLN A 1 -4.95 -12.01 -8.89
C GLN A 1 -5.70 -11.10 -7.91
N SER A 2 -5.22 -9.86 -7.74
CA SER A 2 -5.87 -8.80 -6.97
C SER A 2 -6.55 -7.80 -7.94
N PRO A 3 -7.48 -6.95 -7.47
CA PRO A 3 -8.05 -6.90 -6.12
C PRO A 3 -9.00 -8.08 -5.82
N ILE A 4 -9.35 -8.25 -4.54
CA ILE A 4 -10.35 -9.23 -4.09
C ILE A 4 -11.49 -8.56 -3.32
N ASN A 5 -12.60 -9.28 -3.19
CA ASN A 5 -13.62 -8.97 -2.18
C ASN A 5 -13.26 -9.65 -0.86
N PHE A 6 -13.22 -8.89 0.22
CA PHE A 6 -13.17 -9.40 1.58
C PHE A 6 -14.61 -9.67 2.07
N PRO A 7 -15.05 -10.95 2.14
CA PRO A 7 -16.43 -11.28 2.45
C PRO A 7 -16.78 -11.03 3.94
N PRO A 8 -18.08 -11.10 4.32
CA PRO A 8 -18.49 -10.99 5.72
C PRO A 8 -17.78 -11.97 6.65
N LEU A 9 -17.46 -13.17 6.17
CA LEU A 9 -16.76 -14.23 6.91
C LEU A 9 -15.22 -14.16 6.78
N ALA A 10 -14.65 -13.08 6.26
CA ALA A 10 -13.20 -12.91 6.31
C ALA A 10 -12.73 -12.90 7.78
N PRO A 11 -11.47 -13.29 8.05
CA PRO A 11 -10.93 -13.37 9.40
C PRO A 11 -10.59 -11.98 9.97
N TRP A 12 -11.58 -11.08 10.04
CA TRP A 12 -11.42 -9.68 10.46
C TRP A 12 -10.81 -9.51 11.86
N LEU A 13 -10.96 -10.53 12.71
CA LEU A 13 -10.50 -10.53 14.10
C LEU A 13 -9.25 -11.38 14.31
N GLU A 14 -8.73 -12.04 13.27
CA GLU A 14 -7.50 -12.80 13.32
C GLU A 14 -6.42 -12.05 12.55
N PRO A 15 -5.75 -11.05 13.18
CA PRO A 15 -4.70 -10.34 12.51
C PRO A 15 -3.57 -11.31 12.11
N PRO A 16 -2.86 -11.04 11.00
CA PRO A 16 -1.68 -11.82 10.64
C PRO A 16 -0.70 -11.90 11.82
N SER A 17 -0.24 -13.10 12.15
CA SER A 17 0.71 -13.33 13.26
C SER A 17 2.17 -13.16 12.86
N GLU A 18 2.44 -12.93 11.58
CA GLU A 18 3.80 -12.76 11.08
C GLU A 18 4.37 -11.41 11.48
N GLN A 19 5.69 -11.38 11.70
CA GLN A 19 6.38 -10.14 12.02
C GLN A 19 6.43 -9.24 10.79
N PHE A 20 5.94 -8.03 10.97
CA PHE A 20 5.94 -6.96 9.98
C PHE A 20 6.47 -5.69 10.66
N TYR A 21 7.60 -5.19 10.18
CA TYR A 21 8.19 -3.94 10.65
C TYR A 21 8.25 -2.93 9.52
N TYR A 22 8.01 -1.66 9.82
CA TYR A 22 8.17 -0.57 8.88
C TYR A 22 9.11 0.47 9.47
N ASP A 23 9.89 1.09 8.60
CA ASP A 23 10.75 2.23 8.94
C ASP A 23 10.72 3.19 7.75
N TYR A 24 10.14 4.37 7.95
CA TYR A 24 10.02 5.40 6.93
C TYR A 24 10.54 6.72 7.46
N SER A 25 11.29 7.42 6.62
CA SER A 25 11.78 8.75 6.91
C SER A 25 10.80 9.80 6.44
N PRO A 26 10.68 10.95 7.15
CA PRO A 26 10.02 12.12 6.59
C PRO A 26 10.58 12.48 5.22
N ILE A 27 9.70 12.89 4.32
CA ILE A 27 10.12 13.37 3.00
C ILE A 27 10.49 14.84 3.13
N GLU A 28 11.78 15.13 2.98
CA GLU A 28 12.31 16.49 2.95
C GLU A 28 12.65 16.85 1.50
N GLY A 29 11.80 17.64 0.84
CA GLY A 29 12.08 18.14 -0.51
C GLY A 29 10.89 18.07 -1.48
N LYS A 30 11.21 17.97 -2.77
CA LYS A 30 10.20 17.98 -3.83
C LYS A 30 9.61 16.58 -4.01
N LEU A 31 8.29 16.51 -4.08
CA LEU A 31 7.56 15.32 -4.50
C LEU A 31 7.31 15.34 -5.99
N PHE A 32 7.56 14.22 -6.65
CA PHE A 32 7.14 13.98 -8.02
C PHE A 32 5.77 13.30 -7.98
N VAL A 33 4.74 14.10 -8.23
CA VAL A 33 3.35 13.66 -8.22
C VAL A 33 2.86 13.55 -9.66
N GLN A 34 2.25 12.41 -9.99
CA GLN A 34 1.66 12.14 -11.29
C GLN A 34 0.16 11.92 -11.13
N ASN A 35 -0.63 12.50 -12.04
CA ASN A 35 -2.04 12.16 -12.20
C ASN A 35 -2.18 11.29 -13.45
N THR A 36 -2.66 10.06 -13.27
CA THR A 36 -2.80 9.08 -14.36
C THR A 36 -4.19 9.11 -15.02
N GLY A 37 -5.08 9.99 -14.58
CA GLY A 37 -6.50 10.02 -14.94
C GLY A 37 -7.36 9.07 -14.10
N HIS A 38 -6.75 8.08 -13.42
CA HIS A 38 -7.42 7.10 -12.57
C HIS A 38 -6.88 7.08 -11.13
N SER A 39 -5.67 7.58 -10.92
CA SER A 39 -5.00 7.64 -9.63
C SER A 39 -4.08 8.85 -9.52
N ILE A 40 -3.70 9.19 -8.30
CA ILE A 40 -2.57 10.08 -8.00
C ILE A 40 -1.43 9.22 -7.50
N ALA A 41 -0.27 9.28 -8.16
CA ALA A 41 0.92 8.51 -7.79
C ALA A 41 2.05 9.45 -7.36
N VAL A 42 2.75 9.07 -6.31
CA VAL A 42 3.94 9.74 -5.79
C VAL A 42 5.12 8.81 -5.99
N GLU A 43 6.13 9.26 -6.73
CA GLU A 43 7.33 8.48 -7.05
C GLU A 43 8.40 8.65 -5.97
N LEU A 44 8.84 7.54 -5.38
CA LEU A 44 9.79 7.48 -4.26
C LEU A 44 10.98 6.55 -4.52
N ALA A 45 11.02 5.89 -5.68
CA ALA A 45 12.04 4.91 -6.00
C ALA A 45 13.45 5.49 -5.94
N ASN A 46 14.37 4.74 -5.35
CA ASN A 46 15.78 5.08 -5.21
C ASN A 46 16.05 6.38 -4.43
N GLN A 47 15.11 6.84 -3.60
CA GLN A 47 15.27 8.04 -2.78
C GLN A 47 15.66 7.76 -1.32
N GLY A 48 15.61 6.49 -0.88
CA GLY A 48 16.00 6.12 0.49
C GLY A 48 14.98 6.50 1.57
N TYR A 49 13.70 6.67 1.23
CA TYR A 49 12.64 7.04 2.18
C TYR A 49 12.17 5.91 3.11
N GLY A 50 12.88 4.78 3.11
CA GLY A 50 12.63 3.68 4.04
C GLY A 50 12.14 2.40 3.37
N SER A 51 11.65 1.48 4.20
CA SER A 51 11.37 0.10 3.81
C SER A 51 10.43 -0.59 4.79
N VAL A 52 9.91 -1.74 4.37
CA VAL A 52 9.31 -2.72 5.26
C VAL A 52 10.17 -3.97 5.36
N MET A 53 10.16 -4.62 6.52
CA MET A 53 10.73 -5.93 6.76
C MET A 53 9.59 -6.92 6.93
N PHE A 54 9.51 -7.91 6.05
CA PHE A 54 8.50 -8.95 6.07
C PHE A 54 9.14 -10.30 5.76
N ARG A 55 8.89 -11.31 6.59
CA ARG A 55 9.49 -12.65 6.47
C ARG A 55 11.02 -12.65 6.32
N GLY A 56 11.68 -11.74 7.04
CA GLY A 56 13.14 -11.60 6.99
C GLY A 56 13.69 -10.99 5.69
N LYS A 57 12.82 -10.53 4.78
CA LYS A 57 13.19 -9.83 3.56
C LYS A 57 12.87 -8.34 3.66
N ARG A 58 13.78 -7.52 3.16
CA ARG A 58 13.61 -6.06 3.10
C ARG A 58 13.01 -5.64 1.76
N TYR A 59 11.99 -4.79 1.83
CA TYR A 59 11.34 -4.21 0.65
C TYR A 59 11.40 -2.68 0.75
N ALA A 60 12.18 -2.04 -0.12
CA ALA A 60 12.31 -0.59 -0.18
C ALA A 60 11.05 0.04 -0.79
N VAL A 61 10.61 1.18 -0.24
CA VAL A 61 9.46 1.92 -0.78
C VAL A 61 9.80 2.48 -2.16
N THR A 62 8.88 2.31 -3.11
CA THR A 62 9.05 2.80 -4.49
C THR A 62 8.01 3.84 -4.88
N SER A 63 6.79 3.71 -4.39
CA SER A 63 5.74 4.68 -4.69
C SER A 63 4.58 4.62 -3.70
N VAL A 64 3.80 5.70 -3.66
CA VAL A 64 2.50 5.76 -3.00
C VAL A 64 1.44 6.11 -4.05
N VAL A 65 0.38 5.33 -4.15
CA VAL A 65 -0.68 5.52 -5.15
C VAL A 65 -2.03 5.62 -4.46
N PHE A 66 -2.81 6.63 -4.82
CA PHE A 66 -4.16 6.85 -4.31
C PHE A 66 -5.18 6.54 -5.39
N HIS A 67 -6.10 5.64 -5.08
CA HIS A 67 -7.23 5.27 -5.92
C HIS A 67 -8.51 5.86 -5.33
N MET A 68 -9.27 6.59 -6.15
CA MET A 68 -10.63 7.00 -5.80
C MET A 68 -11.58 5.83 -6.02
N HIS A 69 -12.36 5.50 -4.99
CA HIS A 69 -12.97 4.19 -4.79
C HIS A 69 -11.90 3.10 -4.60
N SER A 70 -12.02 2.33 -3.53
CA SER A 70 -11.10 1.24 -3.27
C SER A 70 -11.17 0.18 -4.35
N GLU A 71 -10.02 -0.38 -4.71
CA GLU A 71 -9.95 -1.50 -5.64
C GLU A 71 -10.43 -2.78 -4.96
N HIS A 72 -9.99 -3.01 -3.71
CA HIS A 72 -10.56 -4.06 -2.88
C HIS A 72 -11.99 -3.70 -2.49
N THR A 73 -12.83 -4.71 -2.40
CA THR A 73 -14.21 -4.55 -1.91
C THR A 73 -14.36 -5.22 -0.55
N TYR A 74 -15.27 -4.68 0.25
CA TYR A 74 -15.51 -5.09 1.63
C TYR A 74 -16.99 -5.43 1.71
N GLN A 75 -17.30 -6.72 1.75
CA GLN A 75 -18.67 -7.24 1.66
C GLN A 75 -19.40 -6.77 0.38
N GLY A 76 -18.66 -6.71 -0.74
CA GLY A 76 -19.16 -6.26 -2.03
C GLY A 76 -19.25 -4.74 -2.23
N ALA A 77 -18.94 -3.95 -1.20
CA ALA A 77 -18.92 -2.48 -1.28
C ALA A 77 -17.50 -1.95 -1.47
N THR A 78 -17.35 -0.90 -2.28
CA THR A 78 -16.12 -0.11 -2.34
C THR A 78 -16.08 0.90 -1.19
N LYS A 79 -14.88 1.16 -0.69
CA LYS A 79 -14.57 2.26 0.23
C LYS A 79 -14.32 3.53 -0.59
N PRO A 80 -14.51 4.73 -0.02
CA PRO A 80 -14.30 5.97 -0.76
C PRO A 80 -12.91 6.15 -1.39
N MET A 81 -11.86 5.60 -0.77
CA MET A 81 -10.49 5.67 -1.27
C MET A 81 -9.67 4.46 -0.79
N GLU A 82 -8.63 4.10 -1.55
CA GLU A 82 -7.59 3.14 -1.15
C GLU A 82 -6.21 3.70 -1.51
N MET A 83 -5.28 3.65 -0.55
CA MET A 83 -3.88 3.99 -0.78
C MET A 83 -3.04 2.72 -0.87
N HIS A 84 -2.23 2.62 -1.90
CA HIS A 84 -1.21 1.59 -2.05
C HIS A 84 0.15 2.18 -1.73
N ILE A 85 0.86 1.60 -0.76
CA ILE A 85 2.29 1.83 -0.57
C ILE A 85 3.02 0.65 -1.21
N VAL A 86 3.69 0.92 -2.33
CA VAL A 86 4.35 -0.10 -3.15
C VAL A 86 5.81 -0.18 -2.73
N HIS A 87 6.27 -1.42 -2.55
CA HIS A 87 7.64 -1.74 -2.21
C HIS A 87 8.20 -2.78 -3.16
N LYS A 88 9.51 -2.73 -3.38
CA LYS A 88 10.25 -3.72 -4.16
C LYS A 88 11.33 -4.36 -3.29
N SER A 89 11.49 -5.67 -3.43
CA SER A 89 12.58 -6.40 -2.77
C SER A 89 13.93 -5.88 -3.28
N GLU A 90 14.89 -5.74 -2.37
CA GLU A 90 16.25 -5.36 -2.71
C GLU A 90 17.07 -6.56 -3.23
N GLU A 91 16.56 -7.79 -3.07
CA GLU A 91 17.28 -9.04 -3.36
C GLU A 91 16.67 -9.85 -4.51
N ALA A 92 15.38 -9.63 -4.84
CA ALA A 92 14.64 -10.42 -5.83
C ALA A 92 13.63 -9.58 -6.62
N GLU A 93 13.11 -10.11 -7.72
CA GLU A 93 12.00 -9.50 -8.48
C GLU A 93 10.64 -9.76 -7.81
N GLU A 94 10.52 -9.34 -6.55
CA GLU A 94 9.31 -9.44 -5.74
C GLU A 94 8.81 -8.04 -5.35
N ALA A 95 7.49 -7.87 -5.33
CA ALA A 95 6.84 -6.65 -4.84
C ALA A 95 6.00 -6.95 -3.60
N LEU A 96 5.89 -5.95 -2.73
CA LEU A 96 5.00 -5.97 -1.57
C LEU A 96 4.18 -4.69 -1.58
N ILE A 97 2.85 -4.82 -1.50
CA ILE A 97 1.93 -3.69 -1.50
C ILE A 97 1.17 -3.70 -0.17
N MET A 98 1.23 -2.57 0.54
CA MET A 98 0.29 -2.30 1.63
C MET A 98 -0.89 -1.52 1.06
N ALA A 99 -2.07 -2.12 1.06
CA ALA A 99 -3.31 -1.48 0.67
C ALA A 99 -4.08 -0.99 1.91
N ILE A 100 -4.34 0.30 1.98
CA ILE A 100 -5.00 0.96 3.12
C ILE A 100 -6.31 1.58 2.61
N PRO A 101 -7.48 1.00 2.96
CA PRO A 101 -8.76 1.61 2.67
C PRO A 101 -9.05 2.78 3.61
N PHE A 102 -9.76 3.79 3.13
CA PHE A 102 -10.20 4.95 3.92
C PHE A 102 -11.72 5.01 3.94
N ASP A 103 -12.28 5.24 5.13
CA ASP A 103 -13.64 5.71 5.29
C ASP A 103 -13.61 7.24 5.43
N PHE A 104 -14.60 7.93 4.84
CA PHE A 104 -14.85 9.32 5.18
C PHE A 104 -15.86 9.36 6.32
N PHE A 105 -15.47 9.92 7.46
CA PHE A 105 -16.40 10.29 8.51
C PHE A 105 -16.85 11.73 8.26
N THR A 106 -18.15 11.92 8.07
CA THR A 106 -18.81 13.23 8.11
C THR A 106 -19.34 13.50 9.50
#